data_AF-A0A3Q4N6Q2-F1
#
_entry.id   AF-A0A3Q4N6Q2-F1
#
_cell.length_a   1.000
_cell.length_b   1.000
_cell.length_c   1.000
_cell.angle_alpha   90.00
_cell.angle_beta   90.00
_cell.angle_gamma   90.00
#
_symmetry.space_group_name_H-M   'P 1'
#
loop_
_entity.id
_entity.type
_entity.pdbx_description
1 polymer ?
#
loop_
_entity_poly.entity_id
_entity_poly.type
_entity_poly.pdbx_seq_one_letter_code
_entity_poly.pdbx_strand_id
1 'polypeptide(L)'
;CLPPLIPNWSRQMVPPLPDPGSAGGFVLLKGSFSFPLSTFSLCSGLGPVLTCPWGLCIDSDGDVLVTDWGKQHHRVLIYPSKGVGWPLVTDNLSSPRGLALLPDGHMVVSDSMNHCIKIYQYK
;
A
#
# COMPACT_ATOMS: atom_id res chain seq x y z
N CYS A 1 -44.11 4.38 16.11
CA CYS A 1 -42.97 3.54 15.70
C CYS A 1 -42.10 4.34 14.74
N LEU A 2 -40.87 4.67 15.14
CA LEU A 2 -39.89 5.39 14.30
C LEU A 2 -39.27 4.41 13.28
N PRO A 3 -39.17 4.76 11.99
CA PRO A 3 -38.33 4.02 11.05
C PRO A 3 -36.85 4.48 11.15
N PRO A 4 -35.88 3.60 10.83
CA PRO A 4 -34.45 3.90 10.92
C PRO A 4 -33.96 4.77 9.76
N LEU A 5 -33.00 5.64 10.05
CA LEU A 5 -32.29 6.50 9.09
C LEU A 5 -31.35 5.66 8.22
N ILE A 6 -31.61 5.59 6.92
CA ILE A 6 -30.73 5.02 5.90
C ILE A 6 -29.91 6.17 5.29
N PRO A 7 -28.56 6.14 5.26
CA PRO A 7 -27.78 7.17 4.58
C PRO A 7 -27.96 7.12 3.06
N ASN A 8 -28.11 8.30 2.48
CA ASN A 8 -28.47 8.57 1.09
C ASN A 8 -27.26 8.40 0.14
N TRP A 9 -27.15 7.25 -0.53
CA TRP A 9 -26.18 7.02 -1.60
C TRP A 9 -26.67 7.66 -2.90
N SER A 10 -26.39 8.96 -3.09
CA SER A 10 -26.71 9.66 -4.34
C SER A 10 -25.45 10.03 -5.10
N ARG A 11 -25.44 9.61 -6.38
CA ARG A 11 -24.54 9.95 -7.51
C ARG A 11 -23.35 9.01 -7.79
N GLN A 12 -23.69 7.85 -8.34
CA GLN A 12 -23.39 7.48 -9.74
C GLN A 12 -21.99 7.89 -10.27
N MET A 13 -21.01 6.98 -10.15
CA MET A 13 -19.78 7.00 -10.95
C MET A 13 -19.82 5.89 -12.00
N VAL A 14 -20.58 6.13 -13.07
CA VAL A 14 -20.34 5.44 -14.35
C VAL A 14 -20.02 6.56 -15.34
N PRO A 15 -18.76 6.73 -15.78
CA PRO A 15 -18.45 7.71 -16.80
C PRO A 15 -19.19 7.33 -18.10
N PRO A 16 -19.71 8.30 -18.86
CA PRO A 16 -20.40 8.01 -20.12
C PRO A 16 -19.41 7.42 -21.14
N LEU A 17 -19.88 6.44 -21.91
CA LEU A 17 -19.13 5.88 -23.04
C LEU A 17 -18.88 6.99 -24.07
N PRO A 18 -17.66 7.11 -24.63
CA PRO A 18 -17.35 8.12 -25.62
C PRO A 18 -18.04 7.82 -26.96
N ASP A 19 -18.59 8.87 -27.59
CA ASP A 19 -19.20 8.79 -28.92
C ASP A 19 -18.17 8.31 -29.96
N PRO A 20 -18.57 7.44 -30.92
CA PRO A 20 -17.66 6.94 -31.93
C PRO A 20 -17.41 8.04 -32.97
N GLY A 21 -16.30 8.77 -32.84
CA GLY A 21 -15.86 9.64 -33.94
C GLY A 21 -14.94 10.82 -33.67
N SER A 22 -14.25 10.96 -32.53
CA SER A 22 -13.30 12.06 -32.38
C SER A 22 -11.93 11.60 -31.88
N ALA A 23 -11.00 11.51 -32.83
CA ALA A 23 -9.60 11.23 -32.60
C ALA A 23 -8.86 12.49 -32.12
N GLY A 24 -8.06 12.33 -31.07
CA GLY A 24 -6.96 13.24 -30.73
C GLY A 24 -7.34 14.46 -29.89
N GLY A 25 -7.04 14.41 -28.59
CA GLY A 25 -7.11 15.59 -27.73
C GLY A 25 -6.46 15.35 -26.38
N PHE A 26 -5.30 15.94 -26.16
CA PHE A 26 -4.64 16.04 -24.85
C PHE A 26 -5.50 16.92 -23.94
N VAL A 27 -6.19 16.33 -22.95
CA VAL A 27 -7.00 17.09 -21.99
C VAL A 27 -6.09 17.60 -20.87
N LEU A 28 -5.73 18.89 -20.94
CA LEU A 28 -5.21 19.61 -19.78
C LEU A 28 -6.36 19.83 -18.79
N LEU A 29 -6.42 19.02 -17.73
CA LEU A 29 -7.28 19.31 -16.59
C LEU A 29 -6.73 20.54 -15.86
N LYS A 30 -7.31 21.72 -16.10
CA LYS A 30 -7.15 22.89 -15.23
C LYS A 30 -7.89 22.62 -13.90
N GLY A 31 -7.21 21.93 -13.01
CA GLY A 31 -7.59 21.80 -11.62
C GLY A 31 -6.32 21.83 -10.79
N SER A 32 -6.16 22.85 -9.94
CA SER A 32 -5.18 22.79 -8.87
C SER A 32 -5.67 21.77 -7.85
N PHE A 33 -5.45 20.47 -8.13
CA PHE A 33 -5.59 19.42 -7.14
C PHE A 33 -4.38 19.50 -6.22
N SER A 34 -4.37 20.50 -5.34
CA SER A 34 -3.51 20.51 -4.17
C SER A 34 -4.09 19.49 -3.19
N PHE A 35 -3.90 18.20 -3.46
CA PHE A 35 -3.87 17.25 -2.37
C PHE A 35 -2.73 17.74 -1.46
N PRO A 36 -2.99 18.10 -0.19
CA PRO A 36 -1.87 18.38 0.70
C PRO A 36 -0.96 17.15 0.62
N LEU A 37 0.27 17.34 0.13
CA LEU A 37 1.30 16.32 0.17
C LEU A 37 1.64 16.15 1.65
N SER A 38 0.84 15.37 2.36
CA SER A 38 1.13 14.94 3.71
C SER A 38 2.28 13.95 3.60
N THR A 39 3.51 14.46 3.74
CA THR A 39 4.68 13.63 3.93
C THR A 39 4.51 12.92 5.27
N PHE A 40 3.99 11.69 5.25
CA PHE A 40 4.07 10.79 6.39
C PHE A 40 5.51 10.30 6.48
N SER A 41 6.38 11.14 7.07
CA SER A 41 7.69 10.68 7.48
C SER A 41 7.49 9.68 8.62
N LEU A 42 7.82 8.40 8.40
CA LEU A 42 7.97 7.41 9.47
C LEU A 42 9.23 7.76 10.28
N CYS A 43 9.17 8.85 11.04
CA CYS A 43 10.20 9.21 12.01
C CYS A 43 10.09 8.24 13.20
N SER A 44 11.24 7.97 13.85
CA SER A 44 11.56 6.93 14.83
C SER A 44 10.63 6.70 16.05
N GLY A 45 9.43 7.28 16.10
CA GLY A 45 8.43 7.07 17.15
C GLY A 45 7.26 6.15 16.78
N LEU A 46 7.16 5.70 15.53
CA LEU A 46 6.02 4.92 15.03
C LEU A 46 6.30 3.41 14.90
N GLY A 47 7.43 2.89 15.40
CA GLY A 47 7.73 1.45 15.38
C GLY A 47 9.21 1.16 15.18
N PRO A 48 9.56 -0.07 14.72
CA PRO A 48 10.93 -0.45 14.42
C PRO A 48 11.60 0.56 13.48
N VAL A 49 12.86 0.90 13.77
CA VAL A 49 13.64 1.83 12.94
C VAL A 49 14.04 1.12 11.65
N LEU A 50 13.69 1.70 10.50
CA LEU A 50 14.11 1.22 9.18
C LEU A 50 15.60 1.43 8.99
N THR A 51 16.30 0.42 8.47
CA THR A 51 17.74 0.50 8.21
C THR A 51 18.01 0.81 6.75
N CYS A 52 17.44 0.00 5.84
CA CYS A 52 17.56 0.16 4.40
C CYS A 52 16.24 -0.31 3.75
N PRO A 53 15.19 0.52 3.79
CA PRO A 53 13.93 0.19 3.14
C PRO A 53 14.12 0.15 1.62
N TRP A 54 13.60 -0.90 0.97
CA TRP A 54 13.74 -1.11 -0.47
C TRP A 54 12.42 -1.05 -1.23
N GLY A 55 11.39 -1.72 -0.70
CA GLY A 55 10.06 -1.77 -1.29
C GLY A 55 9.01 -1.52 -0.23
N LEU A 56 7.85 -1.03 -0.67
CA LEU A 56 6.68 -0.85 0.17
C LEU A 56 5.41 -1.16 -0.60
N CYS A 57 4.37 -1.54 0.12
CA CYS A 57 3.01 -1.56 -0.40
C CYS A 57 2.05 -1.00 0.63
N ILE A 58 0.83 -0.71 0.21
CA ILE A 58 -0.24 -0.24 1.07
C ILE A 58 -1.41 -1.20 0.88
N ASP A 59 -1.97 -1.68 1.99
CA ASP A 59 -3.17 -2.49 1.98
C ASP A 59 -4.44 -1.63 1.87
N SER A 60 -5.55 -2.28 1.51
CA SER A 60 -6.91 -1.71 1.49
C SER A 60 -7.32 -0.99 2.78
N ASP A 61 -6.82 -1.42 3.94
CA ASP A 61 -7.09 -0.74 5.23
C ASP A 61 -6.18 0.49 5.47
N GLY A 62 -5.26 0.77 4.55
CA GLY A 62 -4.30 1.88 4.64
C GLY A 62 -3.04 1.56 5.43
N ASP A 63 -2.82 0.30 5.77
CA ASP A 63 -1.61 -0.16 6.45
C ASP A 63 -0.44 -0.25 5.47
N VAL A 64 0.73 0.25 5.88
CA VAL A 64 1.93 0.30 5.05
C VAL A 64 2.85 -0.86 5.41
N LEU A 65 3.14 -1.71 4.43
CA LEU A 65 4.12 -2.78 4.57
C LEU A 65 5.42 -2.35 3.91
N VAL A 66 6.56 -2.65 4.53
CA VAL A 66 7.88 -2.22 4.08
C VAL A 66 8.86 -3.38 4.15
N THR A 67 9.60 -3.65 3.07
CA THR A 67 10.77 -4.53 3.07
C THR A 67 11.98 -3.74 3.54
N ASP A 68 12.58 -4.16 4.65
CA ASP A 68 13.76 -3.57 5.25
C ASP A 68 14.94 -4.54 5.14
N TRP A 69 15.94 -4.15 4.34
CA TRP A 69 17.18 -4.90 4.17
C TRP A 69 18.25 -4.41 5.15
N GLY A 70 18.06 -4.67 6.44
CA GLY A 70 19.05 -4.32 7.45
C GLY A 70 20.33 -5.15 7.33
N LYS A 71 21.49 -4.59 7.70
CA LYS A 71 22.78 -5.30 7.66
C LYS A 71 22.81 -6.63 8.45
N GLN A 72 21.98 -6.75 9.47
CA GLN A 72 21.89 -7.93 10.34
C GLN A 72 20.49 -8.58 10.36
N HIS A 73 19.46 -7.86 9.91
CA HIS A 73 18.07 -8.32 9.97
C HIS A 73 17.36 -7.99 8.66
N HIS A 74 16.99 -9.03 7.93
CA HIS A 74 16.19 -8.92 6.72
C HIS A 74 14.73 -9.18 7.08
N ARG A 75 13.89 -8.17 6.96
CA ARG A 75 12.54 -8.24 7.51
C ARG A 75 11.52 -7.52 6.66
N VAL A 76 10.26 -7.92 6.84
CA VAL A 76 9.11 -7.13 6.42
C VAL A 76 8.48 -6.55 7.68
N LEU A 77 8.28 -5.24 7.67
CA LEU A 77 7.63 -4.50 8.73
C LEU A 77 6.25 -4.06 8.25
N ILE A 78 5.31 -3.95 9.17
CA ILE A 78 4.01 -3.34 8.94
C ILE A 78 3.87 -2.12 9.84
N TYR A 79 3.33 -1.05 9.28
CA TYR A 79 2.98 0.18 9.96
C TYR A 79 1.50 0.43 9.72
N PRO A 80 0.65 0.14 10.72
CA PRO A 80 -0.76 0.35 10.56
C PRO A 80 -1.08 1.85 10.41
N SER A 81 -2.19 2.16 9.74
CA SER A 81 -2.68 3.54 9.63
C SER A 81 -2.93 4.19 11.00
N LYS A 82 -3.19 3.37 12.02
CA LYS A 82 -3.35 3.76 13.41
C LYS A 82 -2.53 2.84 14.30
N GLY A 83 -1.55 3.41 15.00
CA GLY A 83 -0.77 2.69 16.01
C GLY A 83 0.72 2.69 15.70
N VAL A 84 1.40 1.70 16.26
CA VAL A 84 2.84 1.51 16.16
C VAL A 84 3.09 0.28 15.30
N GLY A 85 4.04 0.36 14.39
CA GLY A 85 4.42 -0.75 13.52
C GLY A 85 5.14 -1.87 14.26
N TRP A 86 5.18 -3.04 13.64
CA TRP A 86 5.86 -4.23 14.15
C TRP A 86 6.46 -5.07 13.03
N PRO A 87 7.40 -5.97 13.33
CA PRO A 87 7.89 -6.93 12.36
C PRO A 87 6.83 -7.97 12.04
N LEU A 88 6.49 -8.09 10.76
CA LEU A 88 5.56 -9.10 10.24
C LEU A 88 6.30 -10.39 9.88
N VAL A 89 7.44 -10.26 9.21
CA VAL A 89 8.30 -11.38 8.82
C VAL A 89 9.74 -11.05 9.20
N THR A 90 10.35 -11.85 10.05
CA THR A 90 11.72 -11.65 10.55
C THR A 90 12.70 -12.71 10.09
N ASP A 91 12.19 -13.81 9.58
CA ASP A 91 12.96 -15.01 9.32
C ASP A 91 12.79 -15.48 7.88
N ASN A 92 13.75 -16.29 7.42
CA ASN A 92 13.72 -16.91 6.11
C ASN A 92 13.65 -15.90 4.94
N LEU A 93 14.26 -14.73 5.11
CA LEU A 93 14.39 -13.68 4.09
C LEU A 93 15.86 -13.35 3.83
N SER A 94 16.24 -13.20 2.56
CA SER A 94 17.60 -12.84 2.16
C SER A 94 17.61 -11.69 1.14
N SER A 95 17.81 -10.46 1.63
CA SER A 95 17.75 -9.25 0.79
C SER A 95 16.39 -9.09 0.05
N PRO A 96 15.29 -8.89 0.80
CA PRO A 96 13.99 -8.66 0.19
C PRO A 96 13.96 -7.31 -0.53
N ARG A 97 13.57 -7.31 -1.82
CA ARG A 97 13.50 -6.10 -2.67
C ARG A 97 12.11 -5.49 -2.69
N GLY A 98 11.23 -6.07 -3.48
CA GLY A 98 9.84 -5.67 -3.59
C GLY A 98 8.92 -6.55 -2.76
N LEU A 99 7.74 -6.01 -2.49
CA LEU A 99 6.62 -6.73 -1.91
C LEU A 99 5.33 -6.30 -2.61
N ALA A 100 4.35 -7.20 -2.68
CA ALA A 100 3.03 -6.96 -3.24
C ALA A 100 1.97 -7.72 -2.43
N LEU A 101 0.75 -7.19 -2.40
CA LEU A 101 -0.40 -7.86 -1.81
C LEU A 101 -1.25 -8.48 -2.90
N LEU A 102 -1.71 -9.69 -2.64
CA LEU A 102 -2.65 -10.40 -3.50
C LEU A 102 -4.08 -10.20 -2.99
N PRO A 103 -5.08 -10.26 -3.89
CA PRO A 103 -6.49 -10.12 -3.50
C PRO A 103 -7.00 -11.20 -2.54
N ASP A 104 -6.27 -12.31 -2.41
CA ASP A 104 -6.61 -13.44 -1.54
C ASP A 104 -6.10 -13.27 -0.10
N GLY A 105 -5.49 -12.12 0.23
CA GLY A 105 -4.94 -11.85 1.55
C GLY A 105 -3.51 -12.36 1.75
N HIS A 106 -2.84 -12.85 0.70
CA HIS A 106 -1.43 -13.18 0.75
C HIS A 106 -0.54 -11.97 0.45
N MET A 107 0.64 -11.96 1.07
CA MET A 107 1.73 -11.07 0.72
C MET A 107 2.80 -11.84 -0.03
N VAL A 108 3.27 -11.28 -1.13
CA VAL A 108 4.34 -11.83 -1.96
C VAL A 108 5.56 -10.94 -1.84
N VAL A 109 6.71 -11.55 -1.56
CA VAL A 109 7.99 -10.87 -1.36
C VAL A 109 9.01 -11.42 -2.35
N SER A 110 9.71 -10.54 -3.04
CA SER A 110 10.83 -10.92 -3.90
C SER A 110 12.11 -11.07 -3.05
N ASP A 111 12.52 -12.30 -2.80
CA ASP A 111 13.72 -12.62 -2.04
C ASP A 111 14.91 -12.79 -2.99
N SER A 112 15.74 -11.75 -3.08
CA SER A 112 16.73 -11.66 -4.15
C SER A 112 17.94 -12.55 -3.96
N MET A 113 18.40 -12.76 -2.72
CA MET A 113 19.57 -13.60 -2.46
C MET A 113 19.19 -15.07 -2.28
N ASN A 114 17.93 -15.40 -1.97
CA ASN A 114 17.44 -16.77 -2.06
C ASN A 114 16.92 -17.14 -3.46
N HIS A 115 17.03 -16.24 -4.45
CA HIS A 115 16.60 -16.47 -5.83
C HIS A 115 15.15 -16.99 -5.97
N CYS A 116 14.25 -16.54 -5.10
CA CYS A 116 12.88 -17.03 -5.08
C CYS A 116 11.87 -15.95 -4.73
N ILE A 117 10.61 -16.27 -4.99
CA ILE A 117 9.46 -15.48 -4.56
C ILE A 117 8.86 -16.21 -3.37
N LYS A 118 8.70 -15.51 -2.25
CA LYS A 118 8.11 -16.08 -1.04
C LYS A 118 6.72 -15.51 -0.84
N ILE A 119 5.78 -16.39 -0.50
CA ILE A 119 4.39 -16.04 -0.24
C ILE A 119 4.14 -16.26 1.25
N TYR A 120 3.60 -15.24 1.89
CA TYR A 120 3.28 -15.24 3.32
C TYR A 120 1.79 -15.00 3.49
N GLN A 121 1.20 -15.65 4.48
CA GLN A 121 -0.14 -15.32 4.93
C GLN A 121 -0.11 -13.99 5.67
N TYR A 122 -0.90 -13.04 5.18
CA TYR A 122 -1.00 -11.71 5.77
C TYR A 122 -2.38 -11.49 6.42
N LYS A 123 -3.46 -11.92 5.76
CA LYS A 123 -4.83 -11.91 6.30
C LYS A 123 -5.50 -13.29 6.27
#